data_AF-A0AAD0CI83-F1
#
_entry.id   AF-A0AAD0CI83-F1
#
_cell.length_a   1.000
_cell.length_b   1.000
_cell.length_c   1.000
_cell.angle_alpha   90.00
_cell.angle_beta   90.00
_cell.angle_gamma   90.00
#
_symmetry.space_group_name_H-M   'P 1'
#
loop_
_entity.id
_entity.type
_entity.pdbx_description
1 polymer ?
#
loop_
_entity_poly.entity_id
_entity_poly.type
_entity_poly.pdbx_seq_one_letter_code
_entity_poly.pdbx_strand_id
1 'polypeptide(L)'
;MCEALSIQRSGFYAWVDKPKSKRQLEDERLMGLIKHSWLESGCVYGYRKVTSDLKDLGEACSKHRVAKLMKLEGIKAQVGYKKHKGHHSGKPTVVADNVLDRQFTVATPNRYWVTDITYIRTHEGWLYLAVVLDLYSRAVVGWSMSSRMESELVTQALLAAVWRRKPKNQVLIHSDQGSQFTGYEWSDFLTEHNLKASMSRRGNCHDNAVAESFFQLLKRE
;
A
#
# COMPACT_ATOMS: atom_id res chain seq x y z
N MET A 1 -37.71 8.83 -42.36
CA MET A 1 -36.67 8.71 -41.30
C MET A 1 -35.48 9.63 -41.53
N CYS A 2 -34.63 9.44 -42.55
CA CYS A 2 -33.45 10.29 -42.77
C CYS A 2 -33.77 11.79 -42.94
N GLU A 3 -34.87 12.10 -43.63
CA GLU A 3 -35.38 13.46 -43.83
C GLU A 3 -35.91 14.07 -42.53
N ALA A 4 -36.64 13.30 -41.72
CA ALA A 4 -37.14 13.72 -40.40
C ALA A 4 -36.01 13.98 -39.38
N LEU A 5 -34.85 13.34 -39.55
CA LEU A 5 -33.67 13.50 -38.67
C LEU A 5 -32.59 14.42 -39.26
N SER A 6 -32.80 14.99 -40.46
CA SER A 6 -31.82 15.80 -41.19
C SER A 6 -30.46 15.12 -41.42
N ILE A 7 -30.47 13.81 -41.75
CA ILE A 7 -29.26 13.01 -42.02
C ILE A 7 -29.18 12.67 -43.51
N GLN A 8 -27.98 12.70 -44.10
CA GLN A 8 -27.75 12.24 -45.48
C GLN A 8 -27.97 10.72 -45.61
N ARG A 9 -28.74 10.30 -46.62
CA ARG A 9 -29.04 8.88 -46.89
C ARG A 9 -27.78 8.03 -47.07
N SER A 10 -26.76 8.55 -47.76
CA SER A 10 -25.47 7.87 -47.97
C SER A 10 -24.73 7.61 -46.64
N GLY A 11 -24.73 8.59 -45.73
CA GLY A 11 -24.15 8.43 -44.39
C GLY A 11 -24.91 7.42 -43.54
N PHE A 12 -26.25 7.38 -43.66
CA PHE A 12 -27.07 6.37 -43.00
C PHE A 12 -26.75 4.95 -43.49
N TYR A 13 -26.71 4.71 -44.81
CA TYR A 13 -26.39 3.38 -45.34
C TYR A 13 -24.94 2.96 -45.06
N ALA A 14 -23.98 3.91 -45.05
CA ALA A 14 -22.61 3.63 -44.64
C ALA A 14 -22.52 3.20 -43.16
N TRP A 15 -23.32 3.81 -42.28
CA TRP A 15 -23.44 3.39 -40.89
C TRP A 15 -24.18 2.05 -40.74
N VAL A 16 -25.20 1.78 -41.54
CA VAL A 16 -25.88 0.47 -41.53
C VAL A 16 -24.90 -0.66 -41.92
N ASP A 17 -24.07 -0.43 -42.94
CA ASP A 17 -23.04 -1.39 -43.37
C ASP A 17 -21.91 -1.52 -42.33
N LYS A 18 -21.46 -0.39 -41.76
CA LYS A 18 -20.36 -0.33 -40.77
C LYS A 18 -20.74 0.56 -39.58
N PRO A 19 -21.50 0.02 -38.61
CA PRO A 19 -22.04 0.82 -37.51
C PRO A 19 -20.96 1.27 -36.51
N LYS A 20 -19.84 0.55 -36.46
CA LYS A 20 -18.69 0.89 -35.60
C LYS A 20 -17.64 1.64 -36.39
N SER A 21 -17.26 2.81 -35.88
CA SER A 21 -16.10 3.54 -36.41
C SER A 21 -14.79 2.80 -36.11
N LYS A 22 -13.73 3.05 -36.89
CA LYS A 22 -12.37 2.55 -36.60
C LYS A 22 -11.92 2.88 -35.17
N ARG A 23 -12.28 4.08 -34.69
CA ARG A 23 -11.99 4.52 -33.33
C ARG A 23 -12.70 3.67 -32.29
N GLN A 24 -13.95 3.30 -32.54
CA GLN A 24 -14.71 2.46 -31.62
C GLN A 24 -14.14 1.04 -31.56
N LEU A 25 -13.74 0.48 -32.71
CA LEU A 25 -13.06 -0.83 -32.75
C LEU A 25 -11.73 -0.80 -31.97
N GLU A 26 -10.93 0.26 -32.13
CA GLU A 26 -9.70 0.43 -31.35
C GLU A 26 -9.95 0.67 -29.86
N ASP A 27 -11.02 1.39 -29.50
CA ASP A 27 -11.42 1.58 -28.10
C ASP A 27 -11.85 0.25 -27.47
N GLU A 28 -12.54 -0.62 -28.20
CA GLU A 28 -12.92 -1.97 -27.76
C GLU A 28 -11.69 -2.88 -27.59
N ARG A 29 -10.74 -2.86 -28.53
CA ARG A 29 -9.46 -3.58 -28.41
C ARG A 29 -8.66 -3.12 -27.19
N LEU A 30 -8.50 -1.79 -27.06
CA LEU A 30 -7.78 -1.18 -25.94
C LEU A 30 -8.47 -1.47 -24.60
N MET A 31 -9.81 -1.52 -24.57
CA MET A 31 -10.56 -1.90 -23.37
C MET A 31 -10.22 -3.31 -22.89
N GLY A 32 -10.02 -4.26 -23.80
CA GLY A 32 -9.58 -5.61 -23.44
C GLY A 32 -8.26 -5.60 -22.67
N LEU A 33 -7.27 -4.83 -23.15
CA LEU A 33 -5.97 -4.68 -22.50
C LEU A 33 -6.06 -3.93 -21.16
N ILE A 34 -6.89 -2.89 -21.09
CA ILE A 34 -7.20 -2.16 -19.85
C ILE A 34 -7.75 -3.11 -18.79
N LYS A 35 -8.74 -3.95 -19.15
CA LYS A 35 -9.34 -4.93 -18.23
C LYS A 35 -8.31 -5.96 -17.78
N HIS A 36 -7.48 -6.44 -18.70
CA HIS A 36 -6.41 -7.40 -18.37
C HIS A 36 -5.42 -6.81 -17.36
N SER A 37 -4.79 -5.66 -17.65
CA SER A 37 -3.87 -4.99 -16.72
C SER A 37 -4.53 -4.69 -15.36
N TRP A 38 -5.80 -4.25 -15.38
CA TRP A 38 -6.53 -4.00 -14.14
C TRP A 38 -6.76 -5.26 -13.31
N LEU A 39 -7.15 -6.39 -13.93
CA LEU A 39 -7.37 -7.66 -13.23
C LEU A 39 -6.07 -8.28 -12.71
N GLU A 40 -5.00 -8.25 -13.52
CA GLU A 40 -3.67 -8.71 -13.11
C GLU A 40 -3.14 -7.94 -11.90
N SER A 41 -3.47 -6.65 -11.78
CA SER A 41 -3.16 -5.85 -10.58
C SER A 41 -4.02 -6.18 -9.36
N GLY A 42 -4.87 -7.21 -9.41
CA GLY A 42 -5.86 -7.50 -8.36
C GLY A 42 -6.89 -6.38 -8.20
N CYS A 43 -7.20 -5.66 -9.28
CA CYS A 43 -8.08 -4.50 -9.32
C CYS A 43 -7.57 -3.23 -8.61
N VAL A 44 -6.32 -3.22 -8.13
CA VAL A 44 -5.75 -2.13 -7.34
C VAL A 44 -5.39 -0.92 -8.20
N TYR A 45 -5.05 -1.14 -9.48
CA TYR A 45 -4.54 -0.09 -10.34
C TYR A 45 -5.62 0.88 -10.80
N GLY A 46 -5.28 2.17 -10.76
CA GLY A 46 -6.05 3.22 -11.41
C GLY A 46 -5.52 3.52 -12.81
N TYR A 47 -6.22 4.38 -13.56
CA TYR A 47 -5.89 4.69 -14.96
C TYR A 47 -4.44 5.09 -15.20
N ARG A 48 -3.74 5.70 -14.23
CA ARG A 48 -2.33 6.08 -14.38
C ARG A 48 -1.40 4.88 -14.46
N LYS A 49 -1.57 3.89 -13.56
CA LYS A 49 -0.76 2.66 -13.55
C LYS A 49 -1.12 1.77 -14.72
N VAL A 50 -2.41 1.59 -15.01
CA VAL A 50 -2.87 0.90 -16.22
C VAL A 50 -2.28 1.54 -17.49
N THR A 51 -2.20 2.88 -17.57
CA THR A 51 -1.54 3.54 -18.71
C THR A 51 -0.04 3.23 -18.77
N SER A 52 0.64 3.05 -17.63
CA SER A 52 2.05 2.63 -17.59
C SER A 52 2.19 1.21 -18.13
N ASP A 53 1.43 0.26 -17.60
CA ASP A 53 1.47 -1.15 -18.05
C ASP A 53 1.20 -1.26 -19.54
N LEU A 54 0.22 -0.52 -20.06
CA LEU A 54 -0.08 -0.48 -21.49
C LEU A 54 1.09 0.05 -22.30
N LYS A 55 1.79 1.09 -21.83
CA LYS A 55 2.99 1.60 -22.49
C LYS A 55 4.14 0.59 -22.46
N ASP A 56 4.30 -0.13 -21.35
CA ASP A 56 5.32 -1.18 -21.22
C ASP A 56 5.02 -2.37 -22.16
N LEU A 57 3.74 -2.63 -22.45
CA LEU A 57 3.26 -3.54 -23.49
C LEU A 57 3.39 -2.98 -24.92
N GLY A 58 3.90 -1.76 -25.10
CA GLY A 58 4.09 -1.11 -26.40
C GLY A 58 2.86 -0.36 -26.94
N GLU A 59 1.80 -0.18 -26.16
CA GLU A 59 0.58 0.50 -26.59
C GLU A 59 0.72 2.03 -26.55
N ALA A 60 0.57 2.66 -27.71
CA ALA A 60 0.53 4.11 -27.84
C ALA A 60 -0.84 4.67 -27.42
N CYS A 61 -1.06 4.86 -26.12
CA CYS A 61 -2.29 5.43 -25.59
C CYS A 61 -2.06 6.60 -24.62
N SER A 62 -3.01 7.56 -24.60
CA SER A 62 -2.96 8.68 -23.67
C SER A 62 -3.69 8.33 -22.37
N LYS A 63 -3.16 8.83 -21.25
CA LYS A 63 -3.78 8.67 -19.92
C LYS A 63 -5.26 9.11 -19.87
N HIS A 64 -5.63 10.11 -20.67
CA HIS A 64 -7.00 10.61 -20.75
C HIS A 64 -7.94 9.67 -21.51
N ARG A 65 -7.44 8.99 -22.56
CA ARG A 65 -8.20 7.96 -23.27
C ARG A 65 -8.48 6.78 -22.34
N VAL A 66 -7.45 6.29 -21.65
CA VAL A 66 -7.57 5.21 -20.66
C VAL A 66 -8.55 5.61 -19.55
N ALA A 67 -8.42 6.81 -18.98
CA ALA A 67 -9.35 7.30 -17.96
C ALA A 67 -10.81 7.37 -18.43
N LYS A 68 -11.05 7.85 -19.66
CA LYS A 68 -12.40 7.91 -20.25
C LYS A 68 -12.98 6.51 -20.41
N LEU A 69 -12.19 5.59 -20.97
CA LEU A 69 -12.59 4.21 -21.22
C LEU A 69 -12.91 3.48 -19.92
N MET A 70 -12.03 3.55 -18.91
CA MET A 70 -12.29 2.98 -17.59
C MET A 70 -13.56 3.54 -16.96
N LYS A 71 -13.81 4.85 -17.07
CA LYS A 71 -15.02 5.49 -16.55
C LYS A 71 -16.30 4.97 -17.22
N LEU A 72 -16.28 4.75 -18.54
CA LEU A 72 -17.43 4.23 -19.29
C LEU A 72 -17.83 2.82 -18.85
N GLU A 73 -16.85 1.99 -18.51
CA GLU A 73 -17.06 0.61 -18.04
C GLU A 73 -17.20 0.51 -16.51
N GLY A 74 -17.18 1.63 -15.78
CA GLY A 74 -17.24 1.63 -14.31
C GLY A 74 -16.00 1.05 -13.61
N ILE A 75 -14.89 0.88 -14.34
CA ILE A 75 -13.62 0.39 -13.80
C ILE A 75 -12.94 1.51 -13.01
N LYS A 76 -12.55 1.20 -11.77
CA LYS A 76 -11.84 2.11 -10.87
C LYS A 76 -10.85 1.34 -10.01
N ALA A 77 -9.82 2.04 -9.54
CA ALA A 77 -8.90 1.50 -8.56
C ALA A 77 -9.67 1.03 -7.31
N GLN A 78 -9.49 -0.23 -6.94
CA GLN A 78 -10.05 -0.82 -5.74
C GLN A 78 -8.92 -0.94 -4.72
N VAL A 79 -8.77 0.09 -3.89
CA VAL A 79 -7.70 0.16 -2.90
C VAL A 79 -8.24 -0.26 -1.54
N GLY A 80 -7.50 -1.14 -0.87
CA GLY A 80 -7.75 -1.57 0.49
C GLY A 80 -8.59 -2.85 0.59
N TYR A 81 -8.34 -3.60 1.66
CA TYR A 81 -9.12 -4.76 2.03
C TYR A 81 -10.17 -4.37 3.07
N LYS A 82 -11.26 -5.15 3.20
CA LYS A 82 -12.07 -5.07 4.43
C LYS A 82 -11.15 -5.27 5.63
N LYS A 83 -11.31 -4.43 6.66
CA LYS A 83 -10.50 -4.52 7.88
C LYS A 83 -10.64 -5.93 8.44
N HIS A 84 -9.53 -6.67 8.55
CA HIS A 84 -9.55 -7.95 9.25
C HIS A 84 -10.07 -7.68 10.66
N LYS A 85 -11.08 -8.43 11.11
CA LYS A 85 -11.60 -8.26 12.48
C LYS A 85 -10.45 -8.60 13.42
N GLY A 86 -9.87 -7.58 14.05
CA GLY A 86 -8.90 -7.78 15.11
C GLY A 86 -9.60 -8.46 16.27
N HIS A 87 -8.95 -9.43 16.89
CA HIS A 87 -9.35 -9.83 18.23
C HIS A 87 -9.10 -8.64 19.16
N HIS A 88 -10.08 -8.27 19.96
CA HIS A 88 -9.95 -7.21 20.95
C HIS A 88 -8.85 -7.60 21.94
N SER A 89 -7.66 -7.04 21.77
CA SER A 89 -6.55 -7.25 22.69
C SER A 89 -6.89 -6.63 24.04
N GLY A 90 -6.55 -7.33 25.13
CA GLY A 90 -6.74 -6.88 26.50
C GLY A 90 -5.95 -5.60 26.83
N LYS A 91 -5.85 -5.26 28.12
CA LYS A 91 -5.00 -4.14 28.54
C LYS A 91 -3.53 -4.45 28.21
N PRO A 92 -2.77 -3.50 27.63
CA PRO A 92 -1.33 -3.67 27.44
C PRO A 92 -0.64 -3.94 28.78
N THR A 93 0.34 -4.82 28.80
CA THR A 93 1.07 -5.17 30.03
C THR A 93 2.08 -4.09 30.40
N VAL A 94 2.78 -3.52 29.41
CA VAL A 94 3.77 -2.45 29.57
C VAL A 94 3.51 -1.39 28.50
N VAL A 95 3.32 -0.12 28.89
CA VAL A 95 3.15 1.01 27.97
C VAL A 95 4.32 1.97 28.15
N ALA A 96 5.02 2.29 27.07
CA ALA A 96 6.08 3.31 27.07
C ALA A 96 5.50 4.70 26.75
N ASP A 97 6.15 5.75 27.26
CA ASP A 97 5.75 7.12 26.96
C ASP A 97 5.90 7.46 25.46
N ASN A 98 5.06 8.37 24.96
CA ASN A 98 5.20 8.90 23.60
C ASN A 98 6.34 9.93 23.54
N VAL A 99 7.57 9.43 23.50
CA VAL A 99 8.79 10.24 23.38
C VAL A 99 8.99 10.82 21.97
N LEU A 100 8.48 10.16 20.92
CA LEU A 100 8.61 10.66 19.55
C LEU A 100 7.77 11.92 19.30
N ASP A 101 6.58 12.01 19.90
CA ASP A 101 5.65 13.14 19.85
C ASP A 101 5.51 13.77 18.44
N ARG A 102 5.34 12.91 17.43
CA ARG A 102 5.15 13.27 16.00
C ARG A 102 6.33 14.03 15.36
N GLN A 103 7.51 14.03 15.99
CA GLN A 103 8.73 14.61 15.41
C GLN A 103 9.31 13.68 14.33
N PHE A 104 8.70 13.70 13.14
CA PHE A 104 9.11 12.84 12.02
C PHE A 104 10.27 13.40 11.18
N THR A 105 10.69 14.63 11.44
CA THR A 105 11.84 15.26 10.78
C THR A 105 13.08 15.05 11.64
N VAL A 106 13.95 14.16 11.20
CA VAL A 106 15.15 13.76 11.93
C VAL A 106 16.36 14.20 11.11
N ALA A 107 17.38 14.77 11.76
CA ALA A 107 18.56 15.30 11.07
C ALA A 107 19.63 14.25 10.71
N THR A 108 19.62 13.08 11.38
CA THR A 108 20.63 12.04 11.20
C THR A 108 20.02 10.63 11.18
N PRO A 109 20.60 9.69 10.41
CA PRO A 109 20.10 8.32 10.31
C PRO A 109 20.22 7.57 11.63
N ASN A 110 19.36 6.56 11.83
CA ASN A 110 19.40 5.65 12.97
C ASN A 110 19.29 6.34 14.33
N ARG A 111 18.54 7.44 14.41
CA ARG A 111 18.14 8.05 15.69
C ARG A 111 16.77 7.60 16.13
N TYR A 112 15.85 7.52 15.17
CA TYR A 112 14.47 7.15 15.39
C TYR A 112 14.04 6.19 14.28
N TRP A 113 13.60 5.02 14.70
CA TRP A 113 12.95 4.04 13.85
C TRP A 113 11.47 4.00 14.19
N VAL A 114 10.67 3.66 13.19
CA VAL A 114 9.24 3.38 13.36
C VAL A 114 8.98 1.95 12.93
N THR A 115 8.17 1.24 13.70
CA THR A 115 7.72 -0.11 13.36
C THR A 115 6.20 -0.20 13.41
N ASP A 116 5.66 -1.01 12.52
CA ASP A 116 4.23 -1.32 12.49
C ASP A 116 4.02 -2.67 11.78
N ILE A 117 2.86 -3.27 12.02
CA ILE A 117 2.45 -4.53 11.39
C ILE A 117 1.29 -4.26 10.46
N THR A 118 1.36 -4.84 9.27
CA THR A 118 0.22 -4.90 8.38
C THR A 118 -0.05 -6.32 7.94
N TYR A 119 -1.23 -6.54 7.35
CA TYR A 119 -1.57 -7.80 6.71
C TYR A 119 -1.72 -7.58 5.20
N ILE A 120 -1.27 -8.57 4.44
CA ILE A 120 -1.29 -8.62 2.97
C ILE A 120 -2.09 -9.85 2.57
N ARG A 121 -2.98 -9.70 1.59
CA ARG A 121 -3.70 -10.84 1.02
C ARG A 121 -2.82 -11.49 -0.04
N THR A 122 -2.58 -12.79 0.08
CA THR A 122 -1.90 -13.60 -0.92
C THR A 122 -2.87 -14.63 -1.51
N HIS A 123 -2.46 -15.38 -2.54
CA HIS A 123 -3.26 -16.49 -3.07
C HIS A 123 -3.42 -17.64 -2.05
N GLU A 124 -2.47 -17.78 -1.13
CA GLU A 124 -2.43 -18.87 -0.14
C GLU A 124 -3.09 -18.50 1.20
N GLY A 125 -3.38 -17.22 1.45
CA GLY A 125 -3.97 -16.80 2.72
C GLY A 125 -3.71 -15.34 3.06
N TRP A 126 -3.72 -15.05 4.36
CA TRP A 126 -3.26 -13.78 4.90
C TRP A 126 -1.82 -13.92 5.38
N LEU A 127 -0.99 -12.95 5.04
CA LEU A 127 0.38 -12.85 5.51
C LEU A 127 0.53 -11.58 6.33
N TYR A 128 1.07 -11.69 7.54
CA TYR A 128 1.45 -10.54 8.35
C TYR A 128 2.86 -10.10 7.98
N LEU A 129 3.05 -8.80 7.83
CA LEU A 129 4.32 -8.15 7.51
C LEU A 129 4.61 -7.12 8.60
N ALA A 130 5.72 -7.29 9.32
CA ALA A 130 6.31 -6.25 10.15
C ALA A 130 7.40 -5.53 9.37
N VAL A 131 7.43 -4.20 9.47
CA VAL A 131 8.43 -3.35 8.80
C VAL A 131 8.99 -2.36 9.78
N VAL A 132 10.30 -2.13 9.69
CA VAL A 132 11.04 -1.11 10.43
C VAL A 132 11.54 -0.06 9.44
N LEU A 133 11.13 1.19 9.63
CA LEU A 133 11.51 2.35 8.82
C LEU A 133 12.47 3.25 9.60
N ASP A 134 13.52 3.73 8.93
CA ASP A 134 14.34 4.83 9.45
C ASP A 134 13.71 6.18 9.13
N LEU A 135 13.44 7.01 10.14
CA LEU A 135 12.73 8.28 9.94
C LEU A 135 13.51 9.31 9.13
N TYR A 136 14.84 9.26 9.18
CA TYR A 136 15.70 10.13 8.38
C TYR A 136 15.60 9.78 6.88
N SER A 137 15.94 8.54 6.52
CA SER A 137 16.03 8.13 5.11
C SER A 137 14.71 7.68 4.49
N ARG A 138 13.68 7.41 5.32
CA ARG A 138 12.42 6.76 4.93
C ARG A 138 12.60 5.36 4.32
N ALA A 139 13.78 4.77 4.47
CA ALA A 139 14.07 3.44 3.96
C ALA A 139 13.58 2.35 4.91
N VAL A 140 13.12 1.23 4.35
CA VAL A 140 12.90 -0.02 5.09
C VAL A 140 14.24 -0.59 5.51
N VAL A 141 14.52 -0.56 6.81
CA VAL A 141 15.78 -1.02 7.39
C VAL A 141 15.72 -2.45 7.90
N GLY A 142 14.52 -2.95 8.20
CA GLY A 142 14.26 -4.34 8.54
C GLY A 142 12.81 -4.71 8.25
N TRP A 143 12.56 -5.98 8.01
CA TRP A 143 11.22 -6.51 7.80
C TRP A 143 11.19 -8.01 8.10
N SER A 144 10.01 -8.53 8.41
CA SER A 144 9.76 -9.96 8.60
C SER A 144 8.31 -10.29 8.22
N MET A 145 8.05 -11.54 7.82
CA MET A 145 6.74 -12.01 7.41
C MET A 145 6.38 -13.31 8.12
N SER A 146 5.11 -13.48 8.50
CA SER A 146 4.60 -14.71 9.12
C SER A 146 3.11 -14.89 8.84
N SER A 147 2.63 -16.14 8.89
CA SER A 147 1.21 -16.45 8.86
C SER A 147 0.49 -16.09 10.17
N ARG A 148 1.24 -15.77 11.24
CA ARG A 148 0.72 -15.40 12.57
C ARG A 148 1.22 -14.04 13.03
N MET A 149 0.38 -13.31 13.77
CA MET A 149 0.71 -12.00 14.33
C MET A 149 1.21 -12.14 15.78
N GLU A 150 2.42 -12.69 15.92
CA GLU A 150 3.10 -12.94 17.20
C GLU A 150 4.23 -11.93 17.43
N SER A 151 4.69 -11.76 18.68
CA SER A 151 5.78 -10.82 19.02
C SER A 151 7.08 -11.11 18.26
N GLU A 152 7.34 -12.39 17.97
CA GLU A 152 8.50 -12.83 17.18
C GLU A 152 8.57 -12.17 15.80
N LEU A 153 7.41 -11.91 15.17
CA LEU A 153 7.38 -11.25 13.87
C LEU A 153 8.09 -9.89 13.92
N VAL A 154 7.88 -9.12 14.98
CA VAL A 154 8.46 -7.78 15.13
C VAL A 154 9.91 -7.87 15.57
N THR A 155 10.24 -8.75 16.52
CA THR A 155 11.63 -8.88 16.99
C THR A 155 12.55 -9.35 15.86
N GLN A 156 12.10 -10.24 14.97
CA GLN A 156 12.86 -10.62 13.76
C GLN A 156 13.06 -9.45 12.79
N ALA A 157 12.03 -8.62 12.58
CA ALA A 157 12.14 -7.43 11.74
C ALA A 157 13.14 -6.41 12.32
N LEU A 158 13.13 -6.21 13.65
CA LEU A 158 14.10 -5.35 14.33
C LEU A 158 15.50 -5.94 14.33
N LEU A 159 15.65 -7.24 14.54
CA LEU A 159 16.93 -7.92 14.48
C LEU A 159 17.57 -7.68 13.11
N ALA A 160 16.81 -7.87 12.03
CA ALA A 160 17.26 -7.55 10.68
C ALA A 160 17.69 -6.08 10.54
N ALA A 161 16.97 -5.13 11.14
CA ALA A 161 17.32 -3.71 11.14
C ALA A 161 18.63 -3.42 11.88
N VAL A 162 18.79 -3.96 13.09
CA VAL A 162 19.99 -3.82 13.92
C VAL A 162 21.21 -4.39 13.20
N TRP A 163 21.10 -5.59 12.64
CA TRP A 163 22.19 -6.23 11.90
C TRP A 163 22.57 -5.48 10.62
N ARG A 164 21.59 -4.93 9.91
CA ARG A 164 21.82 -4.16 8.69
C ARG A 164 22.46 -2.80 8.96
N ARG A 165 21.99 -2.10 10.00
CA ARG A 165 22.38 -0.70 10.27
C ARG A 165 23.52 -0.55 11.28
N LYS A 166 23.70 -1.54 12.16
CA LYS A 166 24.72 -1.56 13.23
C LYS A 166 24.85 -0.19 13.94
N PRO A 167 23.75 0.34 14.50
CA PRO A 167 23.76 1.66 15.11
C PRO A 167 24.77 1.72 16.27
N LYS A 168 25.56 2.79 16.32
CA LYS A 168 26.56 3.00 17.39
C LYS A 168 25.96 3.63 18.65
N ASN A 169 24.87 4.35 18.50
CA ASN A 169 24.17 5.05 19.57
C ASN A 169 22.83 4.38 19.84
N GLN A 170 22.25 4.63 21.01
CA GLN A 170 20.90 4.19 21.33
C GLN A 170 19.90 4.72 20.28
N VAL A 171 19.04 3.84 19.78
CA VAL A 171 18.01 4.17 18.79
C VAL A 171 16.65 4.14 19.46
N LEU A 172 15.83 5.16 19.21
CA LEU A 172 14.45 5.15 19.67
C LEU A 172 13.58 4.39 18.66
N ILE A 173 12.85 3.38 19.11
CA ILE A 173 11.89 2.63 18.29
C ILE A 173 10.47 3.05 18.67
N HIS A 174 9.72 3.55 17.70
CA HIS A 174 8.33 3.96 17.88
C HIS A 174 7.36 2.93 17.30
N SER A 175 6.41 2.47 18.11
CA SER A 175 5.36 1.52 17.72
C SER A 175 3.98 2.00 18.17
N ASP A 176 2.93 1.29 17.76
CA ASP A 176 1.64 1.42 18.44
C ASP A 176 1.60 0.66 19.78
N GLN A 177 0.44 0.67 20.44
CA GLN A 177 0.21 -0.06 21.70
C GLN A 177 -0.35 -1.48 21.46
N GLY A 178 -0.03 -2.11 20.33
CA GLY A 178 -0.39 -3.49 20.04
C GLY A 178 0.23 -4.47 21.03
N SER A 179 -0.44 -5.60 21.29
CA SER A 179 0.02 -6.61 22.26
C SER A 179 1.39 -7.20 21.93
N GLN A 180 1.80 -7.13 20.66
CA GLN A 180 3.10 -7.57 20.16
C GLN A 180 4.26 -6.69 20.67
N PHE A 181 3.97 -5.47 21.10
CA PHE A 181 4.97 -4.49 21.55
C PHE A 181 5.01 -4.33 23.08
N THR A 182 4.24 -5.12 23.84
CA THR A 182 4.00 -4.84 25.28
C THR A 182 4.45 -5.97 26.21
N GLY A 183 5.02 -7.06 25.67
CA GLY A 183 5.47 -8.22 26.45
C GLY A 183 6.88 -8.08 27.02
N TYR A 184 7.26 -8.98 27.93
CA TYR A 184 8.60 -9.01 28.53
C TYR A 184 9.69 -9.31 27.50
N GLU A 185 9.48 -10.29 26.61
CA GLU A 185 10.39 -10.62 25.52
C GLU A 185 10.73 -9.41 24.65
N TRP A 186 9.76 -8.52 24.43
CA TRP A 186 9.97 -7.27 23.71
C TRP A 186 10.89 -6.33 24.49
N SER A 187 10.61 -6.10 25.78
CA SER A 187 11.41 -5.22 26.62
C SER A 187 12.86 -5.70 26.76
N ASP A 188 13.06 -7.01 26.91
CA ASP A 188 14.38 -7.63 27.04
C ASP A 188 15.16 -7.47 25.72
N PHE A 189 14.52 -7.76 24.58
CA PHE A 189 15.10 -7.57 23.26
C PHE A 189 15.53 -6.11 23.02
N LEU A 190 14.69 -5.13 23.38
CA LEU A 190 15.05 -3.72 23.22
C LEU A 190 16.27 -3.35 24.07
N THR A 191 16.33 -3.86 25.30
CA THR A 191 17.45 -3.61 26.22
C THR A 191 18.75 -4.21 25.69
N GLU A 192 18.71 -5.47 25.24
CA GLU A 192 19.87 -6.19 24.68
C GLU A 192 20.45 -5.49 23.45
N HIS A 193 19.59 -4.90 22.61
CA HIS A 193 20.00 -4.24 21.37
C HIS A 193 20.18 -2.72 21.48
N ASN A 194 20.22 -2.17 22.70
CA ASN A 194 20.35 -0.73 22.97
C ASN A 194 19.31 0.11 22.21
N LEU A 195 18.05 -0.32 22.28
CA LEU A 195 16.89 0.34 21.72
C LEU A 195 16.01 0.92 22.84
N LYS A 196 15.42 2.08 22.62
CA LYS A 196 14.50 2.73 23.57
C LYS A 196 13.09 2.75 22.99
N ALA A 197 12.14 2.15 23.71
CA ALA A 197 10.74 2.16 23.30
C ALA A 197 10.13 3.57 23.36
N SER A 198 9.28 3.86 22.39
CA SER A 198 8.29 4.93 22.41
C SER A 198 7.00 4.37 21.83
N MET A 199 5.85 4.68 22.42
CA MET A 199 4.57 4.19 21.91
C MET A 199 3.62 5.33 21.58
N SER A 200 2.83 5.15 20.51
CA SER A 200 1.74 6.07 20.19
C SER A 200 0.69 6.09 21.30
N ARG A 201 -0.10 7.16 21.37
CA ARG A 201 -1.27 7.17 22.25
C ARG A 201 -2.34 6.25 21.68
N ARG A 202 -3.03 5.54 22.57
CA ARG A 202 -4.14 4.65 22.17
C ARG A 202 -5.17 5.42 21.34
N GLY A 203 -5.49 4.88 20.15
CA GLY A 203 -6.46 5.48 19.23
C GLY A 203 -5.94 6.67 18.41
N ASN A 204 -4.63 6.94 18.41
CA ASN A 204 -4.05 8.08 17.71
C ASN A 204 -3.16 7.64 16.53
N CYS A 205 -3.77 7.45 15.35
CA CYS A 205 -3.07 7.06 14.12
C CYS A 205 -1.97 8.05 13.69
N HIS A 206 -2.14 9.34 14.00
CA HIS A 206 -1.18 10.38 13.61
C HIS A 206 0.20 10.22 14.25
N ASP A 207 0.27 9.57 15.41
CA ASP A 207 1.53 9.32 16.09
C ASP A 207 2.39 8.29 15.30
N ASN A 208 1.77 7.45 14.43
CA ASN A 208 2.45 6.46 13.59
C ASN A 208 2.29 6.72 12.06
N ALA A 209 2.01 7.96 11.67
CA ALA A 209 1.62 8.30 10.29
C ALA A 209 2.63 7.89 9.20
N VAL A 210 3.92 7.78 9.53
CA VAL A 210 4.97 7.41 8.58
C VAL A 210 4.83 5.95 8.14
N ALA A 211 4.61 5.03 9.08
CA ALA A 211 4.40 3.63 8.75
C ALA A 211 3.04 3.42 8.07
N GLU A 212 2.00 4.11 8.52
CA GLU A 212 0.68 4.06 7.87
C GLU A 212 0.75 4.50 6.40
N SER A 213 1.45 5.62 6.12
CA SER A 213 1.65 6.12 4.76
C SER A 213 2.43 5.12 3.89
N PHE A 214 3.47 4.50 4.45
CA PHE A 214 4.22 3.44 3.78
C PHE A 214 3.32 2.24 3.43
N PHE A 215 2.51 1.75 4.37
CA PHE A 215 1.63 0.61 4.08
C PHE A 215 0.51 0.94 3.11
N GLN A 216 0.01 2.17 3.10
CA GLN A 216 -0.93 2.62 2.07
C GLN A 216 -0.29 2.60 0.68
N LEU A 217 0.98 2.96 0.55
CA LEU A 217 1.72 2.83 -0.70
C LEU A 217 1.94 1.36 -1.06
N LEU A 218 2.43 0.55 -0.12
CA LEU A 218 2.70 -0.87 -0.35
C LEU A 218 1.47 -1.64 -0.83
N LYS A 219 0.30 -1.39 -0.23
CA LYS A 219 -0.96 -2.06 -0.62
C LYS A 219 -1.55 -1.56 -1.95
N ARG A 220 -0.92 -0.55 -2.55
CA ARG A 220 -1.29 0.01 -3.86
C ARG A 220 -0.34 -0.42 -4.97
N GLU A 221 0.79 -1.05 -4.62
CA GLU A 221 1.71 -1.69 -5.56
C GLU A 221 1.21 -3.09 -5.91
#